data_AF-A0A5D3FBB9-F1
#
_entry.id   AF-A0A5D3FBB9-F1
#
_cell.length_a   1.000
_cell.length_b   1.000
_cell.length_c   1.000
_cell.angle_alpha   90.00
_cell.angle_beta   90.00
_cell.angle_gamma   90.00
#
_symmetry.space_group_name_H-M   'P 1'
#
loop_
_entity.id
_entity.type
_entity.pdbx_description
1 polymer ?
#
loop_
_entity_poly.entity_id
_entity_poly.type
_entity_poly.pdbx_seq_one_letter_code
_entity_poly.pdbx_strand_id
1 'polypeptide(L)'
;MSAHTRRINAPTVRLRHGANDILREIFEARTDGEVAGYIGVDASTYSRMQNWASHPGPLFTARLILAARNVVELKGDELNLSDLFEIVTEDGTTVPLCLNCPEHTPGPLLTRQAS
;
A
#
# COMPACT_ATOMS: atom_id res chain seq x y z
N MET A 1 -3.43 2.21 -39.93
CA MET A 1 -3.59 3.15 -38.80
C MET A 1 -3.70 2.32 -37.53
N SER A 2 -2.60 2.15 -36.78
CA SER A 2 -2.55 1.26 -35.63
C SER A 2 -3.18 1.94 -34.41
N ALA A 3 -4.30 1.40 -33.93
CA ALA A 3 -4.93 1.80 -32.69
C ALA A 3 -3.92 1.61 -31.54
N HIS A 4 -3.40 2.72 -31.02
CA HIS A 4 -2.70 2.72 -29.74
C HIS A 4 -3.79 2.54 -28.68
N THR A 5 -4.05 1.29 -28.28
CA THR A 5 -4.83 1.00 -27.08
C THR A 5 -4.07 1.61 -25.92
N ARG A 6 -4.46 2.83 -25.54
CA ARG A 6 -4.03 3.48 -24.30
C ARG A 6 -4.48 2.53 -23.19
N ARG A 7 -3.55 1.77 -22.61
CA ARG A 7 -3.85 0.99 -21.41
C ARG A 7 -4.29 2.00 -20.37
N ILE A 8 -5.58 2.01 -20.07
CA ILE A 8 -6.10 2.67 -18.88
C ILE A 8 -5.57 1.79 -17.73
N ASN A 9 -4.39 2.13 -17.21
CA ASN A 9 -3.86 1.49 -16.03
C ASN A 9 -4.67 2.06 -14.87
N ALA A 10 -5.80 1.44 -14.54
CA ALA A 10 -6.59 1.86 -13.40
C ALA A 10 -5.69 1.97 -12.15
N PRO A 11 -5.93 2.94 -11.25
CA PRO A 11 -5.14 3.09 -10.04
C PRO A 11 -5.03 1.77 -9.29
N THR A 12 -3.83 1.36 -8.95
CA THR A 12 -3.59 0.10 -8.25
C THR A 12 -2.86 0.32 -6.95
N VAL A 13 -3.25 -0.43 -5.92
CA VAL A 13 -2.49 -0.53 -4.69
C VAL A 13 -1.31 -1.46 -4.94
N ARG A 14 -0.15 -1.14 -4.36
CA ARG A 14 1.02 -2.03 -4.29
C ARG A 14 1.74 -1.87 -2.96
N LEU A 15 2.61 -2.83 -2.66
CA LEU A 15 3.56 -2.69 -1.56
C LEU A 15 4.56 -1.57 -1.88
N ARG A 16 4.75 -0.67 -0.92
CA ARG A 16 5.70 0.43 -1.03
C ARG A 16 7.13 -0.08 -1.07
N HIS A 17 8.01 0.67 -1.72
CA HIS A 17 9.45 0.42 -1.59
C HIS A 17 9.88 0.53 -0.12
N GLY A 18 10.59 -0.48 0.41
CA GLY A 18 10.97 -0.56 1.82
C GLY A 18 9.92 -1.19 2.74
N ALA A 19 8.71 -1.49 2.26
CA ALA A 19 7.69 -2.17 3.06
C ALA A 19 8.16 -3.54 3.57
N ASN A 20 8.99 -4.24 2.79
CA ASN A 20 9.55 -5.53 3.22
C ASN A 20 10.47 -5.41 4.44
N ASP A 21 11.24 -4.33 4.55
CA ASP A 21 12.16 -4.13 5.68
C ASP A 21 11.36 -3.86 6.95
N ILE A 22 10.30 -3.05 6.85
CA ILE A 22 9.34 -2.80 7.94
C ILE A 22 8.67 -4.10 8.37
N LEU A 23 8.18 -4.91 7.42
CA LEU A 23 7.52 -6.18 7.72
C LEU A 23 8.49 -7.19 8.36
N ARG A 24 9.75 -7.23 7.93
CA ARG A 24 10.78 -8.07 8.56
C ARG A 24 11.06 -7.65 10.00
N GLU A 25 11.10 -6.35 10.28
CA GLU A 25 11.25 -5.83 11.63
C GLU A 25 10.06 -6.20 12.53
N ILE A 26 8.84 -5.94 12.05
CA ILE A 26 7.60 -6.25 12.77
C ILE A 26 7.55 -7.75 13.08
N PHE A 27 7.72 -8.60 12.07
CA PHE A 27 7.62 -10.05 12.19
C PHE A 27 8.87 -10.74 12.75
N GLU A 28 9.96 -10.01 13.02
CA GLU A 28 11.27 -10.58 13.36
C GLU A 28 11.75 -11.63 12.35
N ALA A 29 11.38 -11.43 11.08
CA ALA A 29 11.66 -12.37 10.00
C ALA A 29 13.03 -12.07 9.37
N ARG A 30 13.81 -13.11 9.13
CA ARG A 30 15.12 -13.06 8.47
C ARG A 30 15.03 -13.26 6.96
N THR A 31 13.93 -13.85 6.49
CA THR A 31 13.74 -14.17 5.07
C THR A 31 12.36 -13.77 4.57
N ASP A 32 12.24 -13.54 3.27
CA ASP A 32 10.94 -13.24 2.64
C ASP A 32 9.96 -14.43 2.75
N GLY A 33 10.49 -15.66 2.84
CA GLY A 33 9.69 -16.85 3.09
C GLY A 33 9.07 -16.87 4.49
N GLU A 34 9.79 -16.39 5.50
CA GLU A 34 9.25 -16.23 6.85
C GLU A 34 8.16 -15.17 6.89
N VAL A 35 8.37 -14.02 6.25
CA VAL A 35 7.34 -12.97 6.12
C VAL A 35 6.08 -13.52 5.43
N ALA A 36 6.24 -14.26 4.33
CA ALA A 36 5.13 -14.91 3.63
C ALA A 36 4.37 -15.89 4.55
N GLY A 37 5.11 -16.63 5.39
CA GLY A 37 4.56 -17.52 6.40
C GLY A 37 3.67 -16.81 7.42
N TYR A 38 4.11 -15.66 7.95
CA TYR A 38 3.30 -14.84 8.87
C TYR A 38 1.99 -14.36 8.23
N ILE A 39 2.03 -13.98 6.96
CA ILE A 39 0.85 -13.51 6.21
C ILE A 39 -0.07 -14.69 5.82
N GLY A 40 0.45 -15.93 5.85
CA GLY A 40 -0.29 -17.12 5.42
C GLY A 40 -0.43 -17.20 3.89
N VAL A 41 0.63 -16.85 3.17
CA VAL A 41 0.74 -16.99 1.70
C VAL A 41 2.02 -17.74 1.35
N ASP A 42 2.09 -18.29 0.14
CA ASP A 42 3.32 -18.91 -0.33
C ASP A 42 4.39 -17.86 -0.67
N ALA A 43 5.67 -18.25 -0.55
CA ALA A 43 6.80 -17.37 -0.79
C ALA A 43 6.84 -16.82 -2.24
N SER A 44 6.31 -17.57 -3.21
CA SER A 44 6.28 -17.11 -4.60
C SER A 44 5.24 -16.01 -4.80
N THR A 45 4.06 -16.13 -4.19
CA THR A 45 3.05 -15.08 -4.16
C THR A 45 3.60 -13.83 -3.49
N TYR A 46 4.23 -13.96 -2.33
CA TYR A 46 4.84 -12.82 -1.64
C TYR A 46 5.92 -12.14 -2.49
N SER A 47 6.83 -12.92 -3.08
CA SER A 47 7.88 -12.41 -3.97
C SER A 47 7.30 -11.65 -5.17
N ARG A 48 6.20 -12.12 -5.77
CA ARG A 48 5.53 -11.41 -6.87
C ARG A 48 4.92 -10.08 -6.43
N MET A 49 4.39 -9.98 -5.20
CA MET A 49 3.88 -8.72 -4.66
C MET A 49 5.02 -7.72 -4.38
N GLN A 50 6.11 -8.19 -3.80
CA GLN A 50 7.29 -7.38 -3.48
C GLN A 50 7.95 -6.81 -4.74
N ASN A 51 8.08 -7.63 -5.79
CA ASN A 51 8.68 -7.22 -7.06
C ASN A 51 7.69 -6.53 -8.01
N TRP A 52 6.50 -6.15 -7.51
CA TRP A 52 5.42 -5.50 -8.28
C TRP A 52 4.99 -6.27 -9.54
N ALA A 53 5.27 -7.58 -9.59
CA ALA A 53 4.83 -8.48 -10.65
C ALA A 53 3.37 -8.93 -10.46
N SER A 54 2.77 -8.58 -9.31
CA SER A 54 1.35 -8.80 -8.99
C SER A 54 0.85 -7.72 -8.05
N HIS A 55 -0.43 -7.40 -8.16
CA HIS A 55 -1.08 -6.41 -7.30
C HIS A 55 -1.62 -7.11 -6.05
N PRO A 56 -1.39 -6.56 -4.84
CA PRO A 56 -2.00 -7.06 -3.61
C PRO A 56 -3.52 -6.90 -3.70
N GLY A 57 -4.20 -8.02 -3.97
CA GLY A 57 -5.66 -8.05 -3.96
C GLY A 57 -6.22 -7.92 -2.53
N PRO A 58 -7.54 -7.69 -2.38
CA PRO A 58 -8.16 -7.44 -1.07
C PRO A 58 -7.86 -8.53 -0.02
N LEU A 59 -7.80 -9.79 -0.44
CA LEU A 59 -7.50 -10.91 0.45
C LEU A 59 -6.05 -10.87 0.98
N PHE A 60 -5.07 -10.58 0.12
CA PHE A 60 -3.67 -10.46 0.53
C PHE A 60 -3.51 -9.29 1.50
N THR A 61 -4.08 -8.14 1.15
CA THR A 61 -4.05 -6.93 1.98
C THR A 61 -4.68 -7.20 3.34
N ALA A 62 -5.86 -7.82 3.40
CA ALA A 62 -6.52 -8.15 4.67
C ALA A 62 -5.68 -9.10 5.54
N ARG A 63 -5.11 -10.16 4.95
CA ARG A 63 -4.24 -11.11 5.67
C ARG A 63 -3.00 -10.44 6.24
N LEU A 64 -2.34 -9.61 5.45
CA LEU A 64 -1.15 -8.89 5.86
C LEU A 64 -1.46 -7.91 7.00
N ILE A 65 -2.57 -7.16 6.91
CA ILE A 65 -3.01 -6.26 7.98
C ILE A 65 -3.31 -7.04 9.26
N LEU A 66 -4.03 -8.15 9.19
CA LEU A 66 -4.35 -8.97 10.37
C LEU A 66 -3.08 -9.55 11.01
N ALA A 67 -2.17 -10.10 10.20
CA ALA A 67 -0.90 -10.62 10.68
C ALA A 67 -0.07 -9.53 11.38
N ALA A 68 0.08 -8.38 10.73
CA ALA A 68 0.88 -7.28 11.26
C ALA A 68 0.24 -6.67 12.52
N ARG A 69 -1.08 -6.47 12.54
CA ARG A 69 -1.81 -5.99 13.73
C ARG A 69 -1.64 -6.91 14.93
N ASN A 70 -1.72 -8.22 14.74
CA ASN A 70 -1.53 -9.18 15.84
C ASN A 70 -0.13 -9.04 16.47
N VAL A 71 0.90 -8.82 15.67
CA VAL A 71 2.27 -8.68 16.18
C VAL A 71 2.51 -7.30 16.80
N VAL A 72 1.95 -6.26 16.19
CA VAL A 72 2.02 -4.89 16.69
C VAL A 72 1.28 -4.74 18.03
N GLU A 73 0.11 -5.35 18.18
CA GLU A 73 -0.64 -5.38 19.45
C GLU A 73 0.14 -6.07 20.58
N LEU A 74 0.91 -7.12 20.24
CA LEU A 74 1.80 -7.78 21.20
C LEU A 74 3.02 -6.93 21.59
N LYS A 75 3.48 -6.04 20.70
CA LYS A 75 4.68 -5.21 20.90
C LYS A 75 4.39 -3.79 21.40
N GLY A 76 3.17 -3.30 21.25
CA GLY A 76 2.76 -1.95 21.62
C GLY A 76 3.16 -0.86 20.60
N ASP A 77 3.54 -1.24 19.39
CA ASP A 77 3.88 -0.29 18.32
C ASP A 77 2.62 0.22 17.59
N GLU A 78 2.77 1.23 16.73
CA GLU A 78 1.71 1.67 15.80
C GLU A 78 2.14 1.38 14.37
N LEU A 79 1.28 0.72 13.59
CA LEU A 79 1.50 0.43 12.18
C LEU A 79 0.58 1.25 11.30
N ASN A 80 1.15 2.14 10.50
CA ASN A 80 0.37 2.90 9.53
C ASN A 80 0.34 2.19 8.16
N LEU A 81 -0.84 2.10 7.57
CA LEU A 81 -0.99 1.44 6.26
C LEU A 81 -0.29 2.21 5.14
N SER A 82 -0.10 3.51 5.29
CA SER A 82 0.69 4.34 4.37
C SER A 82 2.18 3.98 4.34
N ASP A 83 2.68 3.28 5.36
CA ASP A 83 4.08 2.83 5.41
C ASP A 83 4.28 1.56 4.60
N LEU A 84 3.22 0.77 4.44
CA LEU A 84 3.24 -0.52 3.75
C LEU A 84 2.74 -0.43 2.31
N PHE A 85 1.76 0.43 2.05
CA PHE A 85 1.07 0.48 0.76
C PHE A 85 1.10 1.88 0.14
N GLU A 86 1.17 1.90 -1.18
CA GLU A 86 1.01 3.09 -2.00
C GLU A 86 0.07 2.82 -3.16
N ILE A 87 -0.57 3.87 -3.66
CA ILE A 87 -1.39 3.84 -4.86
C ILE A 87 -0.51 4.30 -6.02
N VAL A 88 -0.48 3.52 -7.10
CA VAL A 88 0.10 3.92 -8.38
C VAL A 88 -1.03 4.38 -9.28
N THR A 89 -0.99 5.63 -9.71
CA THR A 89 -1.95 6.23 -10.64
C THR A 89 -1.63 5.87 -12.09
N GLU A 90 -2.53 6.21 -13.01
CA GLU A 90 -2.45 5.80 -14.41
C GLU A 90 -1.20 6.36 -15.13
N ASP A 91 -0.70 7.51 -14.69
CA ASP A 91 0.51 8.19 -15.15
C ASP A 91 1.80 7.68 -14.48
N GLY A 92 1.71 6.68 -13.60
CA GLY A 92 2.85 6.12 -12.88
C GLY A 92 3.25 6.90 -11.63
N THR A 93 2.50 7.94 -11.26
CA THR A 93 2.71 8.68 -10.02
C THR A 93 2.33 7.80 -8.83
N THR A 94 3.17 7.80 -7.80
CA THR A 94 2.92 7.08 -6.54
C THR A 94 2.38 8.06 -5.50
N VAL A 95 1.22 7.76 -4.93
CA VAL A 95 0.64 8.51 -3.81
C VAL A 95 0.52 7.61 -2.58
N PRO A 96 0.82 8.12 -1.37
CA PRO A 96 0.66 7.34 -0.15
C PRO A 96 -0.81 6.94 0.04
N LEU A 97 -1.04 5.77 0.63
CA LEU A 97 -2.38 5.33 1.00
C LEU A 97 -2.87 6.17 2.19
N CYS A 98 -3.41 7.36 1.92
CA CYS A 98 -4.02 8.20 2.93
C CYS A 98 -5.47 7.75 3.19
N LEU A 99 -5.70 7.10 4.33
CA LEU A 99 -7.05 6.78 4.80
C LEU A 99 -7.74 7.99 5.46
N ASN A 100 -6.96 8.97 5.91
CA ASN A 100 -7.40 10.27 6.40
C ASN A 100 -6.86 11.38 5.49
N CYS A 101 -7.10 11.31 4.19
CA CYS A 101 -7.05 12.55 3.41
C CYS A 101 -8.12 13.47 4.02
N PRO A 102 -7.78 14.67 4.54
CA PRO A 102 -8.83 15.66 4.70
C PRO A 102 -9.47 15.77 3.33
N GLU A 103 -10.76 15.44 3.28
CA GLU A 103 -11.62 15.84 2.19
C GLU A 103 -11.20 17.23 1.75
N HIS A 104 -11.08 17.42 0.45
CA HIS A 104 -10.87 18.69 -0.20
C HIS A 104 -11.73 19.73 0.53
N THR A 105 -11.20 20.44 1.53
CA THR A 105 -11.89 21.59 2.10
C THR A 105 -11.81 22.55 0.93
N PRO A 106 -12.92 22.90 0.24
CA PRO A 106 -12.85 24.04 -0.65
C PRO A 106 -12.31 25.16 0.23
N GLY A 107 -11.12 25.67 -0.12
CA GLY A 107 -10.53 26.79 0.59
C GLY A 107 -11.59 27.87 0.77
N PRO A 108 -11.54 28.67 1.85
CA PRO A 108 -12.54 29.69 2.10
C PRO A 108 -12.72 30.50 0.81
N LEU A 109 -13.97 30.52 0.30
CA LEU A 109 -14.38 31.36 -0.80
C LEU A 109 -13.75 32.73 -0.56
N LEU A 110 -12.81 33.13 -1.41
CA LEU A 110 -12.25 34.47 -1.41
C LEU A 110 -13.44 35.42 -1.37
N THR A 111 -13.65 36.06 -0.22
CA THR A 111 -14.57 37.17 -0.06
C THR A 111 -14.09 38.23 -1.03
N ARG A 112 -14.72 38.24 -2.21
CA ARG A 112 -14.47 39.25 -3.22
C ARG A 112 -15.02 40.54 -2.64
N GLN A 113 -14.11 41.40 -2.17
CA GLN A 113 -14.45 42.78 -1.87
C GLN A 113 -15.12 43.42 -3.09
N ALA A 114 -16.32 43.93 -2.87
CA ALA A 114 -17.01 44.97 -3.61
C ALA A 114 -18.10 45.46 -2.64
N SER A 115 -18.20 46.71 -2.21
CA SER A 115 -17.59 47.98 -2.61
C SER A 115 -17.56 48.91 -1.39
#